data_AF-A0A833EAF8-F1
#
_entry.id   AF-A0A833EAF8-F1
#
_cell.length_a   1.000
_cell.length_b   1.000
_cell.length_c   1.000
_cell.angle_alpha   90.00
_cell.angle_beta   90.00
_cell.angle_gamma   90.00
#
_symmetry.space_group_name_H-M   'P 1'
#
loop_
_entity.id
_entity.type
_entity.pdbx_description
1 polymer ?
#
loop_
_entity_poly.entity_id
_entity_poly.type
_entity_poly.pdbx_seq_one_letter_code
_entity_poly.pdbx_strand_id
1 'polypeptide(L)'
;MTASSAARLTDTSLTPCSFLDVFSIVNAQVAQCIPIILIRSLLPTPIFALTFSSILTTTNFFVPIQLYLNRYINFLFYWGVYMGIPHVFRIDEVKALSDEVRITILDMLSNKPMSVEEITRELEKRGFKKSINAVRYHIKLLKDSGLINLVKVVEVRGGTLKYYATSKDVYLYEEPKNIDELLNPFIEYIKDDVRDLIIRLFRERNRDLIETAKKLKPCPYCYTEHFIEHILLESFKGAVGNVLKEEDVKRVIKEYISENP
;
A
#
# COMPACT_ATOMS: atom_id res chain seq x y z
N MET A 1 -55.22 -25.73 56.68
CA MET A 1 -56.39 -25.51 55.81
C MET A 1 -55.96 -24.56 54.70
N THR A 2 -56.43 -24.85 53.49
CA THR A 2 -56.25 -24.17 52.19
C THR A 2 -54.84 -24.13 51.56
N ALA A 3 -54.77 -24.80 50.41
CA ALA A 3 -53.67 -25.01 49.49
C ALA A 3 -53.83 -24.18 48.20
N SER A 4 -52.77 -24.09 47.40
CA SER A 4 -52.72 -24.23 45.91
C SER A 4 -51.67 -23.27 45.30
N SER A 5 -50.52 -23.80 44.83
CA SER A 5 -50.04 -23.92 43.43
C SER A 5 -49.56 -22.57 42.79
N ALA A 6 -48.47 -22.48 42.02
CA ALA A 6 -47.86 -23.46 41.11
C ALA A 6 -46.35 -23.21 40.81
N ALA A 7 -45.67 -24.34 40.53
CA ALA A 7 -44.60 -24.64 39.55
C ALA A 7 -43.36 -23.71 39.37
N ARG A 8 -42.13 -24.18 39.68
CA ARG A 8 -41.15 -24.94 38.83
C ARG A 8 -40.54 -24.05 37.72
N LEU A 9 -39.22 -23.80 37.64
CA LEU A 9 -38.15 -24.76 37.34
C LEU A 9 -36.76 -24.25 37.80
N THR A 10 -35.95 -25.22 38.21
CA THR A 10 -34.61 -25.16 38.79
C THR A 10 -33.50 -25.29 37.75
N ASP A 11 -32.34 -24.76 38.17
CA ASP A 11 -30.96 -25.20 37.93
C ASP A 11 -30.31 -25.09 36.55
N THR A 12 -29.34 -24.18 36.56
CA THR A 12 -28.21 -24.05 35.65
C THR A 12 -27.03 -24.83 36.23
N SER A 13 -26.64 -25.94 35.59
CA SER A 13 -25.30 -26.52 35.77
C SER A 13 -24.82 -27.10 34.44
N LEU A 14 -23.98 -26.34 33.74
CA LEU A 14 -23.23 -26.77 32.55
C LEU A 14 -21.86 -27.30 33.00
N THR A 15 -21.60 -28.59 32.78
CA THR A 15 -20.26 -29.17 32.79
C THR A 15 -19.69 -29.17 31.35
N PRO A 16 -18.37 -28.97 31.16
CA PRO A 16 -17.77 -28.91 29.82
C PRO A 16 -17.41 -30.31 29.30
N CYS A 17 -17.89 -30.66 28.09
CA CYS A 17 -17.41 -31.84 27.37
C CYS A 17 -16.07 -31.54 26.69
N SER A 18 -15.14 -32.50 26.78
CA SER A 18 -13.76 -32.44 26.30
C SER A 18 -13.61 -32.49 24.78
N PHE A 19 -12.60 -31.77 24.29
CA PHE A 19 -12.19 -31.57 22.89
C PHE A 19 -11.90 -32.86 22.07
N LEU A 20 -11.80 -34.02 22.71
CA LEU A 20 -11.49 -35.31 22.08
C LEU A 20 -12.71 -36.00 21.45
N ASP A 21 -13.95 -35.66 21.83
CA ASP A 21 -15.15 -36.30 21.26
C ASP A 21 -15.53 -35.76 19.87
N VAL A 22 -15.10 -34.53 19.55
CA VAL A 22 -15.38 -33.89 18.24
C VAL A 22 -14.50 -34.49 17.13
N PHE A 23 -13.28 -34.92 17.45
CA PHE A 23 -12.33 -35.45 16.46
C PHE A 23 -12.72 -36.85 15.96
N SER A 24 -13.33 -37.66 16.83
CA SER A 24 -13.81 -39.02 16.54
C SER A 24 -14.98 -39.02 15.55
N ILE A 25 -15.87 -38.03 15.64
CA ILE A 25 -17.05 -37.92 14.78
C ILE A 25 -16.64 -37.44 13.37
N VAL A 26 -15.71 -36.49 13.28
CA VAL A 26 -15.23 -35.96 11.99
C VAL A 26 -14.47 -37.03 11.20
N ASN A 27 -13.63 -37.84 11.85
CA ASN A 27 -12.88 -38.89 11.14
C ASN A 27 -13.75 -40.09 10.69
N ALA A 28 -14.84 -40.41 11.41
CA ALA A 28 -15.75 -41.49 11.01
C ALA A 28 -16.57 -41.14 9.75
N GLN A 29 -16.89 -39.85 9.53
CA GLN A 29 -17.64 -39.40 8.36
C GLN A 29 -16.78 -39.20 7.10
N VAL A 30 -15.48 -38.87 7.25
CA VAL A 30 -14.57 -38.76 6.10
C VAL A 30 -14.23 -40.13 5.50
N ALA A 31 -14.22 -41.20 6.31
CA ALA A 31 -13.93 -42.56 5.85
C ALA A 31 -15.05 -43.22 5.00
N GLN A 32 -16.30 -42.74 5.08
CA GLN A 32 -17.42 -43.26 4.27
C GLN A 32 -17.54 -42.64 2.87
N CYS A 33 -16.78 -41.59 2.54
CA CYS A 33 -16.83 -40.94 1.24
C CYS A 33 -15.69 -41.35 0.28
N ILE A 34 -14.86 -42.31 0.68
CA ILE A 34 -13.68 -42.74 -0.09
C ILE A 34 -14.01 -43.51 -1.40
N PRO A 35 -15.17 -44.14 -1.66
CA PRO A 35 -15.34 -44.87 -2.92
C PRO A 35 -15.84 -44.02 -4.10
N ILE A 36 -16.01 -42.69 -3.98
CA ILE A 36 -16.52 -41.86 -5.09
C ILE A 36 -15.40 -41.15 -5.87
N ILE A 37 -14.20 -41.01 -5.31
CA ILE A 37 -13.10 -40.27 -5.95
C ILE A 37 -12.32 -41.11 -6.99
N LEU A 38 -12.53 -42.44 -7.02
CA LEU A 38 -11.78 -43.36 -7.89
C LEU A 38 -12.48 -43.79 -9.20
N ILE A 39 -13.63 -43.21 -9.56
CA ILE A 39 -14.25 -43.38 -10.88
C ILE A 39 -14.25 -42.03 -11.61
N ARG A 40 -13.05 -41.50 -11.87
CA ARG A 40 -12.83 -40.19 -12.53
C ARG A 40 -12.25 -40.30 -13.94
N SER A 41 -12.14 -41.49 -14.52
CA SER A 41 -11.33 -41.71 -15.73
C SER A 41 -12.09 -42.05 -17.02
N LEU A 42 -13.42 -42.18 -17.05
CA LEU A 42 -14.12 -42.55 -18.28
C LEU A 42 -15.56 -42.00 -18.27
N LEU A 43 -15.80 -40.82 -18.87
CA LEU A 43 -17.01 -40.44 -19.67
C LEU A 43 -17.15 -38.90 -19.79
N PRO A 44 -17.64 -38.37 -20.94
CA PRO A 44 -17.72 -36.93 -21.24
C PRO A 44 -18.95 -36.22 -20.61
N THR A 45 -18.85 -34.89 -20.58
CA THR A 45 -19.35 -33.98 -19.53
C THR A 45 -20.75 -33.32 -19.61
N PRO A 46 -21.79 -33.71 -20.39
CA PRO A 46 -23.05 -32.96 -20.34
C PRO A 46 -24.24 -33.60 -19.60
N ILE A 47 -24.16 -34.84 -19.10
CA ILE A 47 -25.35 -35.52 -18.52
C ILE A 47 -25.46 -35.42 -16.98
N PHE A 48 -24.38 -35.03 -16.27
CA PHE A 48 -24.40 -34.94 -14.81
C PHE A 48 -25.19 -33.74 -14.23
N ALA A 49 -25.56 -32.78 -15.07
CA ALA A 49 -26.18 -31.53 -14.62
C ALA A 49 -27.65 -31.68 -14.17
N LEU A 50 -28.34 -32.79 -14.47
CA LEU A 50 -29.79 -32.89 -14.24
C LEU A 50 -30.22 -33.91 -13.18
N THR A 51 -29.33 -34.76 -12.66
CA THR A 51 -29.67 -35.66 -11.53
C THR A 51 -29.10 -35.23 -10.18
N PHE A 52 -28.23 -34.21 -10.16
CA PHE A 52 -27.67 -33.66 -8.91
C PHE A 52 -28.51 -32.52 -8.29
N SER A 53 -29.48 -31.98 -9.03
CA SER A 53 -30.38 -30.91 -8.56
C SER A 53 -31.36 -31.38 -7.46
N SER A 54 -31.69 -32.67 -7.43
CA SER A 54 -32.76 -33.20 -6.57
C SER A 54 -32.30 -33.75 -5.21
N ILE A 55 -30.99 -33.85 -4.96
CA ILE A 55 -30.43 -34.45 -3.73
C ILE A 55 -29.71 -33.40 -2.85
N LEU A 56 -29.51 -32.17 -3.33
CA LEU A 56 -28.73 -31.13 -2.63
C LEU A 56 -29.55 -29.97 -2.04
N THR A 57 -30.84 -30.18 -1.76
CA THR A 57 -31.69 -29.15 -1.14
C THR A 57 -32.11 -29.45 0.31
N THR A 58 -31.51 -30.44 0.98
CA THR A 58 -31.88 -30.78 2.37
C THR A 58 -30.76 -30.76 3.40
N THR A 59 -29.56 -30.29 3.09
CA THR A 59 -28.53 -30.08 4.12
C THR A 59 -27.95 -28.67 4.06
N ASN A 60 -28.24 -27.89 5.11
CA ASN A 60 -27.70 -26.58 5.47
C ASN A 60 -26.15 -26.54 5.67
N PHE A 61 -25.41 -27.43 5.02
CA PHE A 61 -23.98 -27.64 5.23
C PHE A 61 -23.09 -27.10 4.10
N PHE A 62 -23.68 -26.61 3.00
CA PHE A 62 -22.91 -26.20 1.81
C PHE A 62 -22.63 -24.69 1.70
N VAL A 63 -23.42 -23.85 2.38
CA VAL A 63 -23.16 -22.39 2.45
C VAL A 63 -21.80 -22.05 3.08
N PRO A 64 -21.33 -22.74 4.15
CA PRO A 64 -20.03 -22.44 4.75
C PRO A 64 -18.85 -22.74 3.82
N ILE A 65 -18.91 -23.84 3.06
CA ILE A 65 -17.82 -24.30 2.20
C ILE A 65 -17.69 -23.40 0.96
N GLN A 66 -18.82 -22.96 0.40
CA GLN A 66 -18.82 -22.01 -0.73
C GLN A 66 -18.28 -20.63 -0.34
N LEU A 67 -18.60 -20.14 0.87
CA LEU A 67 -17.99 -18.91 1.41
C LEU A 67 -16.48 -19.08 1.67
N TYR A 68 -16.05 -20.24 2.15
CA TYR A 68 -14.64 -20.52 2.42
C TYR A 68 -13.80 -20.60 1.15
N LEU A 69 -14.30 -21.26 0.11
CA LEU A 69 -13.64 -21.35 -1.19
C LEU A 69 -13.61 -20.00 -1.91
N ASN A 70 -14.66 -19.18 -1.81
CA ASN A 70 -14.63 -17.82 -2.37
C ASN A 70 -13.65 -16.89 -1.63
N ARG A 71 -13.46 -17.08 -0.31
CA ARG A 71 -12.44 -16.36 0.46
C ARG A 71 -11.03 -16.80 0.04
N TYR A 72 -10.81 -18.09 -0.24
CA TYR A 72 -9.52 -18.62 -0.68
C TYR A 72 -9.18 -18.26 -2.13
N ILE A 73 -10.18 -18.23 -3.04
CA ILE A 73 -10.02 -17.81 -4.43
C ILE A 73 -9.81 -16.29 -4.53
N ASN A 74 -10.55 -15.48 -3.75
CA ASN A 74 -10.25 -14.04 -3.67
C ASN A 74 -8.87 -13.79 -3.06
N PHE A 75 -8.44 -14.60 -2.09
CA PHE A 75 -7.11 -14.49 -1.50
C PHE A 75 -6.00 -14.84 -2.50
N LEU A 76 -6.16 -15.88 -3.32
CA LEU A 76 -5.21 -16.22 -4.39
C LEU A 76 -5.23 -15.20 -5.55
N PHE A 77 -6.39 -14.61 -5.85
CA PHE A 77 -6.51 -13.56 -6.87
C PHE A 77 -5.98 -12.19 -6.38
N TYR A 78 -6.10 -11.88 -5.07
CA TYR A 78 -5.50 -10.69 -4.46
C TYR A 78 -3.99 -10.83 -4.30
N TRP A 79 -3.48 -12.01 -3.93
CA TRP A 79 -2.03 -12.21 -3.74
C TRP A 79 -1.23 -12.10 -5.05
N GLY A 80 -1.83 -12.47 -6.19
CA GLY A 80 -1.16 -12.39 -7.50
C GLY A 80 -1.16 -10.99 -8.14
N VAL A 81 -2.04 -10.08 -7.73
CA VAL A 81 -2.28 -8.79 -8.42
C VAL A 81 -1.86 -7.57 -7.58
N TYR A 82 -1.80 -7.68 -6.26
CA TYR A 82 -1.48 -6.57 -5.33
C TYR A 82 -0.07 -6.66 -4.71
N MET A 83 0.91 -7.23 -5.40
CA MET A 83 2.34 -7.11 -5.04
C MET A 83 2.96 -5.85 -5.64
N GLY A 84 2.19 -4.77 -5.73
CA GLY A 84 2.70 -3.44 -6.03
C GLY A 84 2.38 -2.55 -4.85
N ILE A 85 3.41 -2.02 -4.17
CA ILE A 85 3.24 -0.93 -3.22
C ILE A 85 2.48 0.18 -3.97
N PRO A 86 1.35 0.70 -3.45
CA PRO A 86 0.62 1.74 -4.15
C PRO A 86 1.47 3.00 -4.18
N HIS A 87 2.10 3.27 -5.32
CA HIS A 87 2.82 4.50 -5.57
C HIS A 87 1.82 5.59 -5.92
N VAL A 88 1.57 6.49 -4.96
CA VAL A 88 0.67 7.62 -5.18
C VAL A 88 1.48 8.81 -5.68
N PHE A 89 1.49 8.99 -7.00
CA PHE A 89 1.97 10.21 -7.63
C PHE A 89 0.80 11.13 -7.97
N ARG A 90 0.97 12.45 -7.82
CA ARG A 90 0.00 13.40 -8.39
C ARG A 90 0.12 13.35 -9.91
N ILE A 91 -1.01 13.44 -10.62
CA ILE A 91 -1.02 13.42 -12.10
C ILE A 91 -0.07 14.48 -12.68
N ASP A 92 -0.01 15.66 -12.05
CA ASP A 92 0.88 16.74 -12.48
C ASP A 92 2.35 16.46 -12.19
N GLU A 93 2.68 15.72 -11.14
CA GLU A 93 4.05 15.24 -10.87
C GLU A 93 4.48 14.22 -11.93
N VAL A 94 3.64 13.24 -12.27
CA VAL A 94 3.96 12.23 -13.30
C VAL A 94 4.21 12.89 -14.65
N LYS A 95 3.34 13.81 -15.06
CA LYS A 95 3.51 14.58 -16.31
C LYS A 95 4.77 15.44 -16.26
N ALA A 96 5.10 16.03 -15.12
CA ALA A 96 6.31 16.81 -14.97
C ALA A 96 7.57 15.91 -15.03
N LEU A 97 7.50 14.67 -14.55
CA LEU A 97 8.64 13.74 -14.54
C LEU A 97 8.81 12.96 -15.84
N SER A 98 7.84 12.98 -16.77
CA SER A 98 7.93 12.22 -18.03
C SER A 98 8.90 12.77 -19.08
N ASP A 99 9.70 13.78 -18.75
CA ASP A 99 10.56 14.50 -19.68
C ASP A 99 11.97 14.58 -19.13
N GLU A 100 12.91 14.07 -19.90
CA GLU A 100 14.32 13.92 -19.53
C GLU A 100 14.97 15.26 -19.14
N VAL A 101 14.59 16.36 -19.80
CA VAL A 101 15.16 17.69 -19.52
C VAL A 101 14.66 18.16 -18.16
N ARG A 102 13.39 17.93 -17.83
CA ARG A 102 12.84 18.25 -16.50
C ARG A 102 13.48 17.42 -15.39
N ILE A 103 13.72 16.13 -15.63
CA ILE A 103 14.48 15.26 -14.70
C ILE A 103 15.88 15.82 -14.47
N THR A 104 16.59 16.18 -15.55
CA THR A 104 17.94 16.76 -15.45
C THR A 104 17.95 18.10 -14.71
N ILE A 105 16.95 18.95 -14.92
CA ILE A 105 16.79 20.21 -14.17
C ILE A 105 16.59 19.93 -12.68
N LEU A 106 15.78 18.95 -12.31
CA LEU A 106 15.57 18.59 -10.90
C LEU A 106 16.85 18.13 -10.22
N ASP A 107 17.65 17.30 -10.88
CA ASP A 107 18.97 16.87 -10.38
C ASP A 107 19.93 18.05 -10.16
N MET A 108 20.00 18.97 -11.12
CA MET A 108 20.84 20.17 -10.95
C MET A 108 20.38 21.03 -9.76
N LEU A 109 19.07 21.17 -9.58
CA LEU A 109 18.46 21.99 -8.54
C LEU A 109 18.45 21.33 -7.15
N SER A 110 18.56 20.00 -7.05
CA SER A 110 18.72 19.30 -5.77
C SER A 110 20.12 19.53 -5.19
N ASN A 111 21.12 19.69 -6.06
CA ASN A 111 22.50 19.97 -5.66
C ASN A 111 22.71 21.42 -5.20
N LYS A 112 22.20 22.40 -5.94
CA LYS A 112 22.30 23.82 -5.56
C LYS A 112 21.21 24.68 -6.20
N PRO A 113 20.82 25.81 -5.57
CA PRO A 113 19.93 26.77 -6.19
C PRO A 113 20.53 27.40 -7.45
N MET A 114 19.75 27.52 -8.52
CA MET A 114 20.20 28.12 -9.79
C MET A 114 19.17 29.06 -10.42
N SER A 115 19.66 30.05 -11.18
CA SER A 115 18.82 30.89 -12.06
C SER A 115 18.51 30.18 -13.39
N VAL A 116 17.54 30.71 -14.13
CA VAL A 116 17.19 30.20 -15.47
C VAL A 116 18.42 30.18 -16.39
N GLU A 117 19.21 31.24 -16.36
CA GLU A 117 20.41 31.43 -17.19
C GLU A 117 21.55 30.47 -16.79
N GLU A 118 21.65 30.14 -15.51
CA GLU A 118 22.58 29.11 -15.02
C GLU A 118 22.13 27.72 -15.47
N ILE A 119 20.83 27.41 -15.31
CA ILE A 119 20.24 26.13 -15.74
C ILE A 119 20.44 25.92 -17.24
N THR A 120 20.19 26.93 -18.07
CA THR A 120 20.39 26.83 -19.53
C THR A 120 21.84 26.48 -19.86
N ARG A 121 22.82 27.13 -19.22
CA ARG A 121 24.25 26.85 -19.45
C ARG A 121 24.65 25.45 -19.00
N GLU A 122 24.15 24.99 -17.86
CA GLU A 122 24.45 23.64 -17.37
C GLU A 122 23.79 22.56 -18.23
N LEU A 123 22.57 22.79 -18.73
CA LEU A 123 21.92 21.90 -19.70
C LEU A 123 22.73 21.75 -20.98
N GLU A 124 23.26 22.86 -21.53
CA GLU A 124 24.09 22.82 -22.73
C GLU A 124 25.37 21.99 -22.51
N LYS A 125 26.02 22.12 -21.35
CA LYS A 125 27.19 21.30 -20.98
C LYS A 125 26.86 19.82 -20.89
N ARG A 126 25.64 19.47 -20.49
CA ARG A 126 25.12 18.10 -20.40
C ARG A 126 24.54 17.59 -21.73
N GLY A 127 24.70 18.34 -22.84
CA GLY A 127 24.26 17.92 -24.18
C GLY A 127 22.83 18.34 -24.54
N PHE A 128 22.09 18.99 -23.64
CA PHE A 128 20.73 19.46 -23.88
C PHE A 128 20.72 20.91 -24.41
N LYS A 129 20.71 21.06 -25.74
CA LYS A 129 20.58 22.39 -26.38
C LYS A 129 19.13 22.88 -26.29
N LYS A 130 18.82 23.71 -25.28
CA LYS A 130 17.50 24.30 -25.06
C LYS A 130 17.59 25.82 -24.99
N SER A 131 16.67 26.51 -25.66
CA SER A 131 16.57 27.97 -25.55
C SER A 131 16.16 28.39 -24.13
N ILE A 132 16.52 29.61 -23.73
CA ILE A 132 16.11 30.18 -22.43
C ILE A 132 14.58 30.12 -22.25
N ASN A 133 13.80 30.39 -23.31
CA ASN A 133 12.34 30.33 -23.23
C ASN A 133 11.82 28.90 -23.00
N ALA A 134 12.46 27.88 -23.59
CA ALA A 134 12.13 26.49 -23.32
C ALA A 134 12.46 26.10 -21.87
N VAL A 135 13.61 26.54 -21.35
CA VAL A 135 13.98 26.30 -19.94
C VAL A 135 13.01 27.00 -18.99
N ARG A 136 12.58 28.23 -19.29
CA ARG A 136 11.52 28.93 -18.51
C ARG A 136 10.22 28.13 -18.48
N TYR A 137 9.83 27.54 -19.61
CA TYR A 137 8.64 26.69 -19.68
C TYR A 137 8.79 25.44 -18.80
N HIS A 138 9.94 24.76 -18.85
CA HIS A 138 10.21 23.61 -17.98
C HIS A 138 10.18 23.97 -16.49
N ILE A 139 10.81 25.08 -16.10
CA ILE A 139 10.78 25.59 -14.71
C ILE A 139 9.34 25.92 -14.29
N LYS A 140 8.54 26.52 -15.17
CA LYS A 140 7.12 26.77 -14.87
C LYS A 140 6.37 25.48 -14.57
N LEU A 141 6.48 24.46 -15.43
CA LEU A 141 5.82 23.17 -15.22
C LEU A 141 6.26 22.49 -13.92
N LEU A 142 7.56 22.51 -13.63
CA LEU A 142 8.11 21.96 -12.39
C LEU A 142 7.63 22.71 -11.14
N LYS A 143 7.46 24.03 -11.25
CA LYS A 143 6.95 24.87 -10.15
C LYS A 143 5.45 24.62 -9.95
N ASP A 144 4.67 24.54 -11.02
CA ASP A 144 3.23 24.32 -10.98
C ASP A 144 2.89 22.92 -10.43
N SER A 145 3.77 21.92 -10.64
CA SER A 145 3.66 20.59 -10.03
C SER A 145 4.17 20.53 -8.58
N GLY A 146 4.76 21.61 -8.06
CA GLY A 146 5.30 21.69 -6.70
C GLY A 146 6.65 21.01 -6.50
N LEU A 147 7.34 20.59 -7.57
CA LEU A 147 8.64 19.91 -7.50
C LEU A 147 9.80 20.88 -7.23
N ILE A 148 9.64 22.16 -7.58
CA ILE A 148 10.64 23.21 -7.29
C ILE A 148 9.99 24.45 -6.66
N ASN A 149 10.79 25.18 -5.91
CA ASN A 149 10.41 26.44 -5.25
C ASN A 149 11.35 27.58 -5.65
N LEU A 150 10.83 28.81 -5.61
CA LEU A 150 11.63 30.03 -5.68
C LEU A 150 12.26 30.26 -4.30
N VAL A 151 13.58 30.20 -4.21
CA VAL A 151 14.30 30.28 -2.91
C VAL A 151 15.03 31.60 -2.70
N LYS A 152 15.37 32.32 -3.79
CA LYS A 152 16.07 33.61 -3.68
C LYS A 152 15.75 34.50 -4.87
N VAL A 153 15.65 35.80 -4.62
CA VAL A 153 15.56 36.84 -5.65
C VAL A 153 16.71 37.81 -5.44
N VAL A 154 17.46 38.10 -6.50
CA VAL A 154 18.61 39.00 -6.46
C VAL A 154 18.38 40.12 -7.45
N GLU A 155 18.49 41.37 -7.00
CA GLU A 155 18.47 42.52 -7.89
C GLU A 155 19.82 42.64 -8.61
N VAL A 156 19.75 42.86 -9.92
CA VAL A 156 20.91 43.09 -10.78
C VAL A 156 20.67 44.35 -11.61
N ARG A 157 21.73 44.97 -12.11
CA ARG A 157 21.62 46.16 -12.97
C ARG A 157 20.83 45.81 -14.23
N GLY A 158 19.55 46.16 -14.26
CA GLY A 158 18.64 45.88 -15.37
C GLY A 158 17.56 44.83 -15.10
N GLY A 159 17.40 44.31 -13.88
CA GLY A 159 16.28 43.42 -13.55
C GLY A 159 16.47 42.61 -12.26
N THR A 160 15.72 41.52 -12.15
CA THR A 160 15.79 40.59 -11.00
C THR A 160 16.11 39.17 -11.47
N LEU A 161 17.10 38.54 -10.85
CA LEU A 161 17.39 37.11 -11.01
C LEU A 161 16.62 36.30 -9.98
N LYS A 162 15.92 35.27 -10.45
CA LYS A 162 15.16 34.34 -9.63
C LYS A 162 15.91 33.01 -9.56
N TYR A 163 16.19 32.56 -8.35
CA TYR A 163 16.87 31.31 -8.07
C TYR A 163 15.88 30.27 -7.58
N TYR A 164 15.91 29.09 -8.19
CA TYR A 164 15.04 27.97 -7.88
C TYR A 164 15.85 26.86 -7.21
N ALA A 165 15.20 26.05 -6.38
CA ALA A 165 15.74 24.81 -5.83
C ALA A 165 14.62 23.77 -5.77
N THR A 166 14.95 22.48 -5.60
CA THR A 166 13.93 21.45 -5.44
C THR A 166 13.17 21.62 -4.12
N SER A 167 11.88 21.31 -4.13
CA SER A 167 11.03 21.30 -2.93
C SER A 167 11.26 20.05 -2.07
N LYS A 168 11.75 18.99 -2.70
CA LYS A 168 12.04 17.67 -2.13
C LYS A 168 13.45 17.27 -2.59
N ASP A 169 14.18 16.52 -1.78
CA ASP A 169 15.44 15.92 -2.24
C ASP A 169 15.11 14.91 -3.36
N VAL A 170 15.71 15.11 -4.54
CA VAL A 170 15.54 14.22 -5.69
C VAL A 170 16.86 13.51 -5.92
N TYR A 171 16.84 12.19 -5.76
CA TYR A 171 17.98 11.31 -6.02
C TYR A 171 17.71 10.54 -7.31
N LEU A 172 18.56 10.75 -8.32
CA LEU A 172 18.55 9.93 -9.52
C LEU A 172 19.54 8.78 -9.31
N TYR A 173 19.04 7.56 -9.38
CA TYR A 173 19.86 6.35 -9.34
C TYR A 173 19.32 5.31 -10.30
N GLU A 174 20.21 4.48 -10.83
CA GLU A 174 19.80 3.28 -11.55
C GLU A 174 19.46 2.21 -10.53
N GLU A 175 18.21 1.75 -10.55
CA GLU A 175 17.76 0.71 -9.65
C GLU A 175 18.30 -0.65 -10.10
N PRO A 176 19.00 -1.40 -9.23
CA PRO A 176 19.42 -2.76 -9.54
C PRO A 176 18.22 -3.65 -9.85
N LYS A 177 18.34 -4.54 -10.83
CA LYS A 177 17.26 -5.47 -11.21
C LYS A 177 16.78 -6.37 -10.07
N ASN A 178 17.61 -6.58 -9.06
CA ASN A 178 17.35 -7.41 -7.88
C ASN A 178 17.10 -6.58 -6.60
N ILE A 179 16.66 -5.32 -6.74
CA ILE A 179 16.40 -4.45 -5.57
C ILE A 179 15.43 -5.08 -4.57
N ASP A 180 14.40 -5.78 -5.05
CA ASP A 180 13.41 -6.45 -4.19
C ASP A 180 14.08 -7.52 -3.31
N GLU A 181 15.02 -8.29 -3.87
CA GLU A 181 15.79 -9.29 -3.12
C GLU A 181 16.69 -8.64 -2.06
N LEU A 182 17.23 -7.45 -2.36
CA LEU A 182 18.07 -6.69 -1.44
C LEU A 182 17.25 -6.04 -0.31
N LEU A 183 16.02 -5.60 -0.60
CA LEU A 183 15.15 -4.91 0.36
C LEU A 183 14.33 -5.87 1.23
N ASN A 184 13.93 -7.03 0.70
CA ASN A 184 13.05 -7.98 1.38
C ASN A 184 13.50 -8.38 2.81
N PRO A 185 14.80 -8.63 3.09
CA PRO A 185 15.24 -8.95 4.45
C PRO A 185 14.93 -7.82 5.44
N PHE A 186 15.12 -6.56 5.05
CA PHE A 186 14.80 -5.41 5.87
C PHE A 186 13.29 -5.23 6.04
N ILE A 187 12.53 -5.44 4.96
CA ILE A 187 11.06 -5.37 5.00
C ILE A 187 10.51 -6.40 5.98
N GLU A 188 10.91 -7.67 5.86
CA GLU A 188 10.44 -8.72 6.77
C GLU A 188 10.90 -8.47 8.22
N TYR A 189 12.07 -7.87 8.44
CA TYR A 189 12.52 -7.47 9.77
C TYR A 189 11.60 -6.40 10.42
N ILE A 190 11.17 -5.39 9.68
CA ILE A 190 10.36 -4.27 10.23
C ILE A 190 8.84 -4.47 10.16
N LYS A 191 8.38 -5.46 9.37
CA LYS A 191 6.96 -5.64 9.00
C LYS A 191 6.02 -5.80 10.20
N ASP A 192 6.45 -6.54 11.22
CA ASP A 192 5.62 -6.78 12.40
C ASP A 192 5.49 -5.52 13.27
N ASP A 193 6.57 -4.76 13.45
CA ASP A 193 6.53 -3.48 14.16
C ASP A 193 5.62 -2.46 13.45
N VAL A 194 5.72 -2.40 12.12
CA VAL A 194 4.86 -1.53 11.29
C VAL A 194 3.40 -1.98 11.37
N ARG A 195 3.12 -3.29 11.34
CA ARG A 195 1.76 -3.84 11.48
C ARG A 195 1.14 -3.41 12.82
N ASP A 196 1.89 -3.56 13.91
CA ASP A 196 1.41 -3.20 15.25
C ASP A 196 1.17 -1.70 15.39
N LEU A 197 2.03 -0.88 14.78
CA LEU A 197 1.84 0.56 14.71
C LEU A 197 0.59 0.95 13.91
N ILE A 198 0.35 0.32 12.75
CA ILE A 198 -0.87 0.55 11.95
C ILE A 198 -2.12 0.18 12.75
N ILE A 199 -2.15 -1.00 13.38
CA ILE A 199 -3.30 -1.45 14.19
C ILE A 199 -3.59 -0.46 15.32
N ARG A 200 -2.54 0.04 15.98
CA ARG A 200 -2.65 1.04 17.05
C ARG A 200 -3.23 2.35 16.54
N LEU A 201 -2.70 2.88 15.44
CA LEU A 201 -3.19 4.10 14.80
C LEU A 201 -4.68 3.98 14.43
N PHE A 202 -5.10 2.85 13.88
CA PHE A 202 -6.52 2.62 13.58
C PHE A 202 -7.38 2.59 14.84
N ARG A 203 -6.95 1.91 15.90
CA ARG A 203 -7.73 1.85 17.15
C ARG A 203 -7.89 3.22 17.81
N GLU A 204 -6.83 4.02 17.79
CA GLU A 204 -6.80 5.29 18.51
C GLU A 204 -7.35 6.46 17.69
N ARG A 205 -7.21 6.43 16.35
CA ARG A 205 -7.46 7.58 15.46
C ARG A 205 -8.38 7.27 14.27
N ASN A 206 -9.18 6.20 14.31
CA ASN A 206 -10.07 5.81 13.19
C ASN A 206 -10.95 6.94 12.65
N ARG A 207 -11.53 7.76 13.54
CA ARG A 207 -12.44 8.85 13.16
C ARG A 207 -11.74 9.85 12.25
N ASP A 208 -10.55 10.30 12.65
CA ASP A 208 -9.77 11.30 11.93
C ASP A 208 -9.32 10.75 10.56
N LEU A 209 -8.94 9.48 10.51
CA LEU A 209 -8.58 8.80 9.26
C LEU A 209 -9.76 8.76 8.28
N ILE A 210 -10.93 8.36 8.74
CA ILE A 210 -12.15 8.28 7.92
C ILE A 210 -12.60 9.66 7.45
N GLU A 211 -12.57 10.67 8.33
CA GLU A 211 -12.93 12.04 7.96
C GLU A 211 -11.95 12.64 6.94
N THR A 212 -10.66 12.37 7.08
CA THR A 212 -9.64 12.79 6.13
C THR A 212 -9.84 12.10 4.78
N ALA A 213 -10.10 10.79 4.78
CA ALA A 213 -10.37 10.02 3.56
C ALA A 213 -11.59 10.59 2.79
N LYS A 214 -12.65 10.98 3.50
CA LYS A 214 -13.84 11.61 2.89
C LYS A 214 -13.52 12.96 2.22
N LYS A 215 -12.55 13.72 2.72
CA LYS A 215 -12.12 15.01 2.14
C LYS A 215 -11.33 14.86 0.85
N LEU A 216 -10.67 13.72 0.64
CA LEU A 216 -9.85 13.44 -0.56
C LEU A 216 -10.69 13.14 -1.82
N LYS A 217 -12.01 13.43 -1.77
CA LYS A 217 -13.05 13.18 -2.79
C LYS A 217 -13.19 11.69 -3.10
N PRO A 218 -14.10 10.96 -2.44
CA PRO A 218 -14.47 9.65 -2.92
C PRO A 218 -15.09 9.84 -4.30
N CYS A 219 -14.39 9.39 -5.33
CA CYS A 219 -15.03 9.06 -6.60
C CYS A 219 -16.31 8.28 -6.29
N PRO A 220 -17.42 8.50 -7.00
CA PRO A 220 -18.69 7.79 -6.76
C PRO A 220 -18.58 6.25 -6.86
N TYR A 221 -17.42 5.73 -7.31
CA TYR A 221 -17.11 4.31 -7.48
C TYR A 221 -15.91 3.83 -6.63
N CYS A 222 -15.24 4.69 -5.86
CA CYS A 222 -14.07 4.28 -5.06
C CYS A 222 -14.48 3.96 -3.62
N TYR A 223 -14.04 2.80 -3.13
CA TYR A 223 -14.15 2.42 -1.72
C TYR A 223 -13.21 3.28 -0.85
N THR A 224 -13.69 3.69 0.33
CA THR A 224 -12.94 4.52 1.30
C THR A 224 -11.60 3.91 1.72
N GLU A 225 -11.45 2.59 1.59
CA GLU A 225 -10.26 1.82 2.00
C GLU A 225 -8.97 2.30 1.30
N HIS A 226 -8.98 2.50 -0.01
CA HIS A 226 -7.78 2.95 -0.76
C HIS A 226 -7.29 4.33 -0.32
N PHE A 227 -8.21 5.21 0.08
CA PHE A 227 -7.84 6.54 0.58
C PHE A 227 -7.22 6.44 1.98
N ILE A 228 -7.66 5.49 2.80
CA ILE A 228 -7.06 5.26 4.12
C ILE A 228 -5.64 4.70 3.96
N GLU A 229 -5.43 3.72 3.08
CA GLU A 229 -4.08 3.21 2.78
C GLU A 229 -3.15 4.32 2.31
N HIS A 230 -3.64 5.19 1.42
CA HIS A 230 -2.89 6.37 0.98
C HIS A 230 -2.55 7.31 2.15
N ILE A 231 -3.51 7.62 3.02
CA ILE A 231 -3.29 8.49 4.18
C ILE A 231 -2.23 7.87 5.11
N LEU A 232 -2.30 6.56 5.35
CA LEU A 232 -1.31 5.86 6.16
C LEU A 232 0.07 5.99 5.52
N LEU A 233 0.23 5.62 4.26
CA LEU A 233 1.53 5.69 3.58
C LEU A 233 2.11 7.11 3.58
N GLU A 234 1.32 8.15 3.30
CA GLU A 234 1.79 9.54 3.36
C GLU A 234 2.16 9.95 4.80
N SER A 235 1.40 9.50 5.80
CA SER A 235 1.71 9.77 7.21
C SER A 235 3.01 9.10 7.64
N PHE A 236 3.22 7.82 7.27
CA PHE A 236 4.44 7.08 7.54
C PHE A 236 5.64 7.70 6.83
N LYS A 237 5.50 8.04 5.54
CA LYS A 237 6.54 8.73 4.77
C LYS A 237 6.94 10.05 5.40
N GLY A 238 5.96 10.85 5.83
CA GLY A 238 6.20 12.10 6.54
C GLY A 238 6.91 11.90 7.89
N ALA A 239 6.45 10.91 8.67
CA ALA A 239 7.05 10.58 9.97
C ALA A 239 8.50 10.10 9.82
N VAL A 240 8.76 9.11 8.96
CA VAL A 240 10.12 8.62 8.67
C VAL A 240 11.01 9.74 8.16
N GLY A 241 10.51 10.57 7.24
CA GLY A 241 11.26 11.72 6.73
C GLY A 241 11.61 12.76 7.79
N ASN A 242 10.81 12.90 8.85
CA ASN A 242 11.14 13.75 10.00
C ASN A 242 12.18 13.09 10.91
N VAL A 243 12.01 11.81 11.23
CA VAL A 243 12.96 11.03 12.05
C VAL A 243 14.36 11.00 11.41
N LEU A 244 14.45 10.80 10.08
CA LEU A 244 15.73 10.83 9.37
C LEU A 244 16.45 12.19 9.43
N LYS A 245 15.74 13.28 9.77
CA LYS A 245 16.35 14.61 9.92
C LYS A 245 16.86 14.87 11.34
N GLU A 246 16.53 14.02 12.30
CA GLU A 246 16.97 14.15 13.69
C GLU A 246 18.48 13.88 13.80
N GLU A 247 19.18 14.66 14.63
CA GLU A 247 20.65 14.66 14.66
C GLU A 247 21.26 13.39 15.26
N ASP A 248 20.54 12.72 16.15
CA ASP A 248 20.89 11.41 16.69
C ASP A 248 20.83 10.32 15.61
N VAL A 249 19.76 10.27 14.82
CA VAL A 249 19.62 9.33 13.70
C VAL A 249 20.69 9.59 12.63
N LYS A 250 20.92 10.85 12.25
CA LYS A 250 21.99 11.21 11.30
C LYS A 250 23.36 10.79 11.78
N ARG A 251 23.63 10.89 13.08
CA ARG A 251 24.92 10.51 13.68
C ARG A 251 25.15 9.02 13.53
N VAL A 252 24.17 8.20 13.90
CA VAL A 252 24.24 6.74 13.77
C VAL A 252 24.52 6.36 12.31
N ILE A 253 23.77 6.92 11.36
CA ILE A 253 23.97 6.63 9.92
C ILE A 253 25.41 6.97 9.48
N LYS A 254 25.93 8.14 9.87
CA LYS A 254 27.28 8.58 9.50
C LYS A 254 28.38 7.69 10.09
N GLU A 255 28.25 7.31 11.35
CA GLU A 255 29.18 6.42 12.04
C GLU A 255 29.30 5.09 11.28
N TYR A 256 28.17 4.43 11.01
CA TYR A 256 28.15 3.15 10.29
C TYR A 256 28.70 3.22 8.86
N ILE A 257 28.44 4.32 8.13
CA ILE A 257 29.00 4.52 6.78
C ILE A 257 30.51 4.76 6.85
N SER A 258 30.99 5.50 7.84
CA SER A 258 32.43 5.78 7.98
C SER A 258 33.25 4.55 8.39
N GLU A 259 32.62 3.58 9.05
CA GLU A 259 33.24 2.33 9.48
C GLU A 259 33.25 1.24 8.39
N ASN A 260 32.47 1.41 7.32
CA ASN A 260 32.32 0.42 6.24
C ASN A 260 32.33 1.12 4.86
N PRO A 261 33.50 1.56 4.36
CA PRO A 261 33.63 2.28 3.10
C PRO A 261 33.41 1.42 1.85
#